data_AF-W7CCS0-F1
#
_entry.id   AF-W7CCS0-F1
#
_cell.length_a   1.000
_cell.length_b   1.000
_cell.length_c   1.000
_cell.angle_alpha   90.00
_cell.angle_beta   90.00
_cell.angle_gamma   90.00
#
_symmetry.space_group_name_H-M   'P 1'
#
loop_
_entity.id
_entity.type
_entity.pdbx_description
1 polymer ?
#
loop_
_entity_poly.entity_id
_entity_poly.type
_entity_poly.pdbx_seq_one_letter_code
_entity_poly.pdbx_strand_id
1 'polypeptide(L)'
;MNITMSQAVVDSLCVGATTKVITLYYTYESLNSCSCSDAGLFILSCSNAPLAPYDRPLKRSYPPVFTNVFSLTFMEEEMVLTRDSASGRLILSGQSGILSPNVKVLTHN
;
A
#
# COMPACT_ATOMS: atom_id res chain seq x y z
N MET A 1 3.99 7.72 -11.51
CA MET A 1 3.59 6.96 -10.31
C MET A 1 4.14 7.63 -9.08
N ASN A 2 3.25 8.33 -8.40
CA ASN A 2 3.40 8.88 -7.06
C ASN A 2 2.25 8.36 -6.19
N ILE A 3 2.39 8.51 -4.88
CA ILE A 3 1.31 8.25 -3.94
C ILE A 3 1.32 9.32 -2.86
N THR A 4 0.16 9.89 -2.61
CA THR A 4 -0.07 10.89 -1.56
C THR A 4 -0.75 10.23 -0.36
N MET A 5 -0.23 10.51 0.83
CA MET A 5 -0.72 9.98 2.10
C MET A 5 -0.82 11.13 3.11
N SER A 6 -1.83 11.13 3.97
CA SER A 6 -1.86 12.09 5.08
C SER A 6 -0.84 11.70 6.15
N GLN A 7 -0.34 12.69 6.90
CA GLN A 7 0.61 12.45 8.00
C GLN A 7 0.04 11.45 9.03
N ALA A 8 -1.26 11.56 9.35
CA ALA A 8 -1.95 10.63 10.23
C ALA A 8 -1.94 9.18 9.72
N VAL A 9 -2.06 8.98 8.40
CA VAL A 9 -1.96 7.64 7.79
C VAL A 9 -0.53 7.13 7.94
N VAL A 10 0.48 7.94 7.63
CA VAL A 10 1.90 7.57 7.78
C VAL A 10 2.25 7.18 9.22
N ASP A 11 1.77 7.95 10.20
CA ASP A 11 2.03 7.69 11.61
C ASP A 11 1.34 6.42 12.09
N SER A 12 0.13 6.14 11.59
CA SER A 12 -0.59 4.90 11.90
C SER A 12 0.04 3.65 11.27
N LEU A 13 0.74 3.79 10.14
CA LEU A 13 1.38 2.68 9.43
C LEU A 13 2.72 2.28 10.06
N CYS A 14 3.46 3.24 10.57
CA CYS A 14 4.85 3.08 11.00
C CYS A 14 5.04 3.37 12.50
N VAL A 15 4.09 2.96 13.33
CA VAL A 15 4.14 3.20 14.79
C VAL A 15 5.41 2.58 15.36
N GLY A 16 6.29 3.41 15.92
CA GLY A 16 7.53 2.98 16.58
C GLY A 16 8.76 2.79 15.67
N ALA A 17 8.65 3.00 14.36
CA ALA A 17 9.80 2.91 13.45
C ALA A 17 10.58 4.23 13.41
N THR A 18 11.89 4.17 13.66
CA THR A 18 12.82 5.32 13.54
C THR A 18 13.10 5.69 12.09
N THR A 19 13.03 4.72 11.18
CA THR A 19 13.13 4.90 9.72
C THR A 19 11.86 4.38 9.06
N LYS A 20 11.21 5.22 8.24
CA LYS A 20 9.93 4.89 7.59
C LYS A 20 10.16 4.62 6.10
N VAL A 21 10.47 3.39 5.75
CA VAL A 21 10.36 2.92 4.36
C VAL A 21 9.03 2.19 4.24
N ILE A 22 8.19 2.64 3.31
CA ILE A 22 6.91 2.00 3.04
C ILE A 22 7.08 1.12 1.80
N THR A 23 6.59 -0.11 1.87
CA THR A 23 6.46 -0.99 0.71
C THR A 23 4.98 -1.12 0.37
N LEU A 24 4.59 -0.77 -0.85
CA LEU A 24 3.25 -0.97 -1.39
C LEU A 24 3.31 -2.02 -2.50
N TYR A 25 2.53 -3.09 -2.38
CA TYR A 25 2.54 -4.16 -3.37
C TYR A 25 1.17 -4.80 -3.57
N TYR A 26 0.99 -5.40 -4.73
CA TYR A 26 -0.20 -6.13 -5.11
C TYR A 26 0.07 -7.63 -5.03
N THR A 27 -0.87 -8.38 -4.45
CA THR A 27 -0.84 -9.84 -4.41
C THR A 27 -2.23 -10.39 -4.69
N TYR A 28 -2.31 -11.63 -5.15
CA TYR A 28 -3.56 -12.39 -5.13
C TYR A 28 -3.74 -13.01 -3.74
N GLU A 29 -4.97 -13.02 -3.22
CA GLU A 29 -5.29 -13.95 -2.13
C GLU A 29 -5.35 -15.36 -2.73
N SER A 30 -4.52 -16.29 -2.27
CA SER A 30 -4.71 -17.69 -2.64
C SER A 30 -5.96 -18.23 -1.95
N LEU A 31 -6.81 -18.89 -2.73
CA LEU A 31 -8.13 -19.45 -2.44
C LEU A 31 -8.16 -20.56 -1.37
N ASN A 32 -7.52 -20.38 -0.21
CA ASN A 32 -7.63 -21.33 0.92
C ASN A 32 -8.77 -20.99 1.89
N SER A 33 -9.53 -19.93 1.63
CA SER A 33 -10.77 -19.61 2.32
C SER A 33 -11.79 -19.15 1.29
N CYS A 34 -12.89 -19.91 1.13
CA CYS A 34 -14.00 -19.57 0.24
C CYS A 34 -14.51 -18.14 0.47
N SER A 35 -14.12 -17.23 -0.42
CA SER A 35 -14.91 -16.06 -0.77
C SER A 35 -14.69 -15.78 -2.25
N CYS A 36 -15.78 -15.83 -3.01
CA CYS A 36 -15.80 -15.76 -4.48
C CYS A 36 -15.46 -14.36 -5.00
N SER A 37 -14.23 -13.92 -4.83
CA SER A 37 -13.66 -12.87 -5.66
C SER A 37 -12.18 -13.13 -5.83
N ASP A 38 -11.73 -13.38 -7.05
CA ASP A 38 -10.33 -13.26 -7.49
C ASP A 38 -9.88 -11.78 -7.45
N ALA A 39 -10.24 -11.06 -6.39
CA ALA A 39 -9.87 -9.68 -6.18
C ALA A 39 -8.47 -9.70 -5.61
N GLY A 40 -7.49 -9.27 -6.42
CA GLY A 40 -6.19 -9.03 -5.85
C GLY A 40 -6.23 -7.85 -4.87
N LEU A 41 -5.20 -7.82 -4.05
CA LEU A 41 -5.14 -7.07 -2.82
C LEU A 41 -3.89 -6.21 -2.83
N PHE A 42 -4.07 -4.94 -2.49
CA PHE A 42 -2.95 -4.07 -2.13
C PHE A 42 -2.58 -4.23 -0.66
N ILE A 43 -1.30 -4.39 -0.41
CA ILE A 43 -0.70 -4.50 0.91
C ILE A 43 0.31 -3.37 1.10
N LEU A 44 0.25 -2.75 2.27
CA LEU A 44 1.26 -1.84 2.78
C LEU A 44 2.06 -2.51 3.88
N SER A 45 3.37 -2.30 3.86
CA SER A 45 4.23 -2.65 4.97
C SER A 45 5.17 -1.51 5.29
N CYS A 46 5.44 -1.30 6.59
CA CYS A 46 6.46 -0.38 7.04
C CYS A 46 7.67 -1.15 7.56
N SER A 47 8.85 -0.74 7.11
CA SER A 47 10.13 -1.36 7.45
C SER A 47 11.24 -0.30 7.52
N ASN A 48 12.39 -0.69 8.06
CA ASN A 48 13.57 0.18 8.10
C ASN A 48 14.33 0.23 6.76
N ALA A 49 14.09 -0.74 5.87
CA ALA A 49 14.72 -0.86 4.56
C ALA A 49 13.71 -1.45 3.53
N PRO A 50 13.90 -1.21 2.22
CA PRO A 50 13.06 -1.83 1.20
C PRO A 50 13.04 -3.36 1.33
N LEU A 51 11.84 -3.95 1.26
CA LEU A 51 11.67 -5.40 1.31
C LEU A 51 12.03 -6.00 -0.04
N ALA A 52 12.81 -7.07 -0.11
CA ALA A 52 12.99 -7.79 -1.38
C ALA A 52 11.69 -8.56 -1.73
N PRO A 53 11.24 -8.60 -3.01
CA PRO A 53 11.83 -8.01 -4.22
C PRO A 53 11.29 -6.61 -4.60
N TYR A 54 10.85 -5.82 -3.62
CA TYR A 54 10.23 -4.50 -3.79
C TYR A 54 11.25 -3.36 -3.67
N ASP A 55 12.10 -3.22 -4.68
CA ASP A 55 13.22 -2.28 -4.72
C ASP A 55 12.96 -1.03 -5.59
N ARG A 56 11.78 -0.92 -6.20
CA ARG A 56 11.45 0.20 -7.11
C ARG A 56 10.78 1.34 -6.37
N PRO A 57 11.41 2.53 -6.28
CA PRO A 57 10.79 3.67 -5.62
C PRO A 57 9.66 4.26 -6.49
N LEU A 58 8.54 4.59 -5.86
CA LEU A 58 7.54 5.49 -6.43
C LEU A 58 8.06 6.92 -6.35
N LYS A 59 7.96 7.66 -7.46
CA LYS A 59 8.53 9.00 -7.56
C LYS A 59 7.72 9.95 -6.68
N ARG A 60 8.39 10.89 -6.00
CA ARG A 60 7.76 12.00 -5.26
C ARG A 60 6.81 11.58 -4.13
N SER A 61 6.97 10.38 -3.58
CA SER A 61 6.25 9.94 -2.38
C SER A 61 7.00 10.35 -1.12
N TYR A 62 6.29 10.90 -0.13
CA TYR A 62 6.82 11.14 1.21
C TYR A 62 5.91 10.50 2.26
N PRO A 63 6.42 9.60 3.12
CA PRO A 63 7.76 9.01 3.12
C PRO A 63 8.04 8.18 1.85
N PRO A 64 9.29 7.76 1.61
CA PRO A 64 9.63 6.92 0.46
C PRO A 64 8.78 5.66 0.38
N VAL A 65 8.16 5.42 -0.78
CA VAL A 65 7.36 4.22 -1.06
C VAL A 65 8.06 3.38 -2.11
N PHE A 66 8.18 2.09 -1.88
CA PHE A 66 8.80 1.11 -2.77
C PHE A 66 7.79 0.05 -3.22
N THR A 67 8.05 -0.55 -4.38
CA THR A 67 7.23 -1.60 -4.98
C THR A 67 8.07 -2.48 -5.91
N ASN A 68 7.44 -3.41 -6.64
CA ASN A 68 8.09 -4.25 -7.65
C ASN A 68 7.44 -4.10 -9.03
N VAL A 69 8.09 -4.62 -10.08
CA VAL A 69 7.60 -4.53 -11.47
C VAL A 69 6.19 -5.10 -11.62
N PHE A 70 5.91 -6.22 -10.95
CA PHE A 70 4.61 -6.88 -11.03
C PHE A 70 3.48 -6.00 -10.48
N SER A 71 3.67 -5.39 -9.32
CA SER A 71 2.63 -4.56 -8.69
C SER A 71 2.35 -3.29 -9.50
N LEU A 72 3.33 -2.77 -10.24
CA LEU A 72 3.16 -1.58 -11.09
C LEU A 72 2.06 -1.76 -12.14
N THR A 73 1.76 -2.98 -12.59
CA THR A 73 0.71 -3.22 -13.60
C THR A 73 -0.70 -2.92 -13.07
N PHE A 74 -0.86 -2.82 -11.76
CA PHE A 74 -2.14 -2.55 -11.09
C PHE A 74 -2.19 -1.14 -10.48
N MET A 75 -1.12 -0.36 -10.62
CA MET A 75 -1.00 0.99 -10.06
C MET A 75 -1.28 2.06 -11.12
N GLU A 76 -1.63 3.25 -10.64
CA GLU A 76 -1.83 4.42 -11.50
C GLU A 76 -0.78 5.50 -11.27
N GLU A 77 -0.70 6.46 -12.20
CA GLU A 77 0.31 7.52 -12.14
C GLU A 77 0.21 8.39 -10.88
N GLU A 78 -1.01 8.68 -10.45
CA GLU A 78 -1.33 9.51 -9.28
C GLU A 78 -2.28 8.74 -8.37
N MET A 79 -1.78 8.31 -7.21
CA MET A 79 -2.58 7.56 -6.24
C MET A 79 -2.72 8.31 -4.92
N VAL A 80 -3.83 8.08 -4.23
CA VAL A 80 -4.10 8.64 -2.91
C VAL A 80 -4.50 7.53 -1.96
N LEU A 81 -3.86 7.49 -0.80
CA LEU A 81 -4.21 6.57 0.28
C LEU A 81 -4.91 7.35 1.39
N THR A 82 -6.16 7.02 1.64
CA THR A 82 -6.97 7.64 2.70
C THR A 82 -7.39 6.62 3.73
N ARG A 83 -7.73 7.10 4.92
CA ARG A 83 -8.38 6.29 5.96
C ARG A 83 -9.86 6.65 5.98
N ASP A 84 -10.72 5.67 5.75
CA ASP A 84 -12.15 5.84 5.89
C ASP A 84 -12.52 6.04 7.36
N SER A 85 -13.27 7.10 7.67
CA SER A 85 -13.58 7.47 9.05
C SER A 85 -14.61 6.56 9.72
N ALA A 86 -15.49 5.93 8.93
CA ALA A 86 -16.54 5.06 9.45
C ALA A 86 -16.03 3.65 9.77
N SER A 87 -15.25 3.06 8.86
CA SER A 87 -14.74 1.69 8.96
C SER A 87 -13.31 1.61 9.47
N GLY A 88 -12.58 2.72 9.49
CA GLY A 88 -11.15 2.77 9.81
C GLY A 88 -10.24 2.13 8.75
N ARG A 89 -10.80 1.63 7.63
CA ARG A 89 -10.04 0.95 6.58
C ARG A 89 -9.18 1.92 5.77
N LEU A 90 -8.10 1.40 5.21
CA LEU A 90 -7.30 2.14 4.24
C LEU A 90 -7.86 1.90 2.84
N ILE A 91 -8.09 2.99 2.11
CA ILE A 91 -8.60 2.97 0.74
C ILE A 91 -7.52 3.55 -0.16
N LEU A 92 -7.15 2.81 -1.21
CA LEU A 92 -6.28 3.28 -2.28
C LEU A 92 -7.15 3.67 -3.47
N SER A 93 -7.02 4.91 -3.90
CA SER A 93 -7.69 5.44 -5.08
C SER A 93 -6.69 5.98 -6.09
N GLY A 94 -7.04 5.90 -7.36
CA GLY A 94 -6.35 6.53 -8.48
C GLY A 94 -7.27 7.51 -9.21
N GLN A 95 -6.86 7.95 -10.39
CA GLN A 95 -7.66 8.79 -11.28
C GLN A 95 -8.88 8.04 -11.84
N SER A 96 -8.81 6.72 -12.03
CA SER A 96 -9.94 5.92 -12.52
C SER A 96 -10.99 5.59 -11.46
N GLY A 97 -10.71 5.85 -10.19
CA GLY A 97 -11.57 5.52 -9.06
C GLY A 97 -10.87 4.73 -7.96
N ILE A 98 -11.60 3.86 -7.28
CA ILE A 98 -11.06 3.04 -6.19
C ILE A 98 -10.25 1.89 -6.78
N LEU A 99 -8.94 1.86 -6.49
CA LEU A 99 -8.05 0.76 -6.84
C LEU A 99 -8.12 -0.37 -5.82
N SER A 100 -8.25 -0.02 -4.54
CA SER A 100 -8.50 -0.98 -3.45
C SER A 100 -9.36 -0.36 -2.36
N PRO A 101 -10.55 -0.91 -2.09
CA PRO A 101 -11.39 -0.46 -0.98
C PRO A 101 -10.90 -0.96 0.39
N ASN A 102 -9.88 -1.82 0.42
CA ASN A 102 -9.38 -2.42 1.65
C ASN A 102 -7.89 -2.79 1.52
N VAL A 103 -7.02 -1.80 1.69
CA VAL A 103 -5.56 -2.02 1.73
C VAL A 103 -5.18 -2.67 3.06
N LYS A 104 -4.56 -3.85 3.01
CA LYS A 104 -4.05 -4.51 4.22
C LYS A 104 -2.74 -3.87 4.68
N VAL A 105 -2.51 -3.86 5.98
CA VAL A 105 -1.25 -3.41 6.59
C VAL A 105 -0.57 -4.62 7.22
N LEU A 106 0.69 -4.86 6.87
CA LEU A 106 1.55 -5.85 7.49
C LEU A 106 2.66 -5.16 8.27
N THR A 107 2.68 -5.39 9.57
CA THR A 107 3.78 -4.99 10.45
C THR A 107 4.83 -6.10 10.42
N HIS A 108 6.04 -5.80 9.99
CA HIS A 108 7.18 -6.69 10.19
C HIS A 108 7.79 -6.34 11.56
N ASN A 109 7.66 -7.25 12.52
CA ASN A 109 8.38 -7.20 13.80
C ASN A 109 9.83 -7.62 13.61
#